data_AF-A0A2A4KH25-F1
#
_entry.id   AF-A0A2A4KH25-F1
#
_cell.length_a   1.000
_cell.length_b   1.000
_cell.length_c   1.000
_cell.angle_alpha   90.00
_cell.angle_beta   90.00
_cell.angle_gamma   90.00
#
_symmetry.space_group_name_H-M   'P 1'
#
loop_
_entity.id
_entity.type
_entity.pdbx_description
1 polymer ?
#
loop_
_entity_poly.entity_id
_entity_poly.type
_entity_poly.pdbx_seq_one_letter_code
_entity_poly.pdbx_strand_id
1 'polypeptide(L)'
;MSCPSMPLDADSWRSAVEMYDRRYTFVSVGPRTGDDWLHDVASVMRGESVEPRSWRTIDPDEGEEEREDDPAFPFVTPPADEEGSTEWQSRLREVPRSSVVRLLVLLATLDLDVSRDPRLPERLAEMEEHARVILSRCPDRTQFFTNTWGGGAAFDFYQRISSCSPLSRYPWDLGLLWVSDEEVGLIWSFDPR
;
A
#
# COMPACT_ATOMS: atom_id res chain seq x y z
N MET A 1 0.12 -10.41 -30.10
CA MET A 1 0.30 -8.95 -30.24
C MET A 1 0.12 -8.38 -28.85
N SER A 2 1.20 -7.99 -28.17
CA SER A 2 1.09 -7.31 -26.88
C SER A 2 0.69 -5.86 -27.15
N CYS A 3 -0.37 -5.39 -26.50
CA CYS A 3 -0.69 -3.96 -26.46
C CYS A 3 0.54 -3.21 -25.94
N PRO A 4 0.90 -2.04 -26.51
CA PRO A 4 1.96 -1.22 -25.94
C PRO A 4 1.56 -0.88 -24.51
N SER A 5 2.38 -1.27 -23.54
CA SER A 5 2.23 -0.82 -22.15
C SER A 5 2.27 0.70 -22.18
N MET A 6 1.24 1.36 -21.65
CA MET A 6 1.28 2.81 -21.48
C MET A 6 2.56 3.18 -20.73
N PRO A 7 3.31 4.21 -21.18
CA PRO A 7 4.48 4.67 -20.45
C PRO A 7 4.02 5.12 -19.06
N LEU A 8 4.74 4.68 -18.03
CA LEU A 8 4.48 5.12 -16.67
C LEU A 8 4.91 6.60 -16.52
N ASP A 9 3.94 7.45 -16.26
CA ASP A 9 4.09 8.90 -16.09
C ASP A 9 3.16 9.43 -14.99
N ALA A 10 3.23 10.74 -14.72
CA ALA A 10 2.43 11.36 -13.66
C ALA A 10 0.92 11.24 -13.88
N ASP A 11 0.45 11.27 -15.14
CA ASP A 11 -0.98 11.23 -15.47
C ASP A 11 -1.56 9.82 -15.36
N SER A 12 -0.83 8.82 -15.86
CA SER A 12 -1.19 7.40 -15.69
C SER A 12 -1.11 6.99 -14.22
N TRP A 13 -0.09 7.44 -13.47
CA TRP A 13 -0.02 7.23 -12.03
C TRP A 13 -1.21 7.85 -11.31
N ARG A 14 -1.52 9.13 -11.57
CA ARG A 14 -2.67 9.83 -10.98
C ARG A 14 -3.96 9.06 -11.24
N SER A 15 -4.24 8.73 -12.50
CA SER A 15 -5.44 7.97 -12.89
C SER A 15 -5.52 6.61 -12.19
N ALA A 16 -4.38 5.96 -12.01
CA ALA A 16 -4.34 4.67 -11.34
C ALA A 16 -4.63 4.77 -9.83
N VAL A 17 -4.07 5.75 -9.13
CA VAL A 17 -4.28 5.92 -7.68
C VAL A 17 -5.65 6.52 -7.34
N GLU A 18 -6.31 7.23 -8.27
CA GLU A 18 -7.69 7.72 -8.12
C GLU A 18 -8.71 6.59 -7.86
N MET A 19 -8.36 5.32 -8.14
CA MET A 19 -9.22 4.19 -7.76
C MET A 19 -9.46 4.09 -6.25
N TYR A 20 -8.61 4.73 -5.43
CA TYR A 20 -8.71 4.79 -3.98
C TYR A 20 -9.51 5.98 -3.43
N ASP A 21 -9.91 6.96 -4.26
CA ASP A 21 -10.55 8.22 -3.81
C ASP A 21 -11.83 8.05 -2.96
N ARG A 22 -12.47 6.89 -3.03
CA ARG A 22 -13.70 6.59 -2.29
C ARG A 22 -13.46 5.79 -1.01
N ARG A 23 -12.20 5.61 -0.64
CA ARG A 23 -11.79 4.85 0.54
C ARG A 23 -10.82 5.68 1.37
N TYR A 24 -10.86 5.45 2.68
CA TYR A 24 -9.84 5.96 3.61
C TYR A 24 -8.52 5.23 3.34
N THR A 25 -7.74 5.75 2.39
CA THR A 25 -6.53 5.12 1.87
C THR A 25 -5.38 6.11 1.80
N PHE A 26 -4.26 5.74 2.38
CA PHE A 26 -2.97 6.43 2.26
C PHE A 26 -2.17 5.87 1.08
N VAL A 27 -1.63 6.74 0.23
CA VAL A 27 -0.75 6.42 -0.90
C VAL A 27 0.43 7.38 -0.89
N SER A 28 1.62 6.87 -0.59
CA SER A 28 2.83 7.69 -0.62
C SER A 28 4.07 6.87 -0.97
N VAL A 29 5.07 7.52 -1.54
CA VAL A 29 6.34 6.93 -1.96
C VAL A 29 7.47 7.83 -1.45
N GLY A 30 8.49 7.22 -0.87
CA GLY A 30 9.69 7.91 -0.40
C GLY A 30 10.96 7.33 -1.06
N PRO A 31 12.05 8.10 -1.06
CA PRO A 31 13.34 7.61 -1.53
C PRO A 31 13.90 6.56 -0.56
N ARG A 32 14.72 5.63 -1.09
CA ARG A 32 15.60 4.79 -0.27
C ARG A 32 16.84 5.57 0.10
N THR A 33 17.14 5.68 1.39
CA THR A 33 18.26 6.51 1.88
C THR A 33 19.44 5.71 2.45
N GLY A 34 19.26 4.42 2.74
CA GLY A 34 20.31 3.53 3.27
C GLY A 34 19.83 2.09 3.36
N ASP A 35 20.60 1.16 3.93
CA ASP A 35 20.22 -0.25 3.95
C ASP A 35 18.97 -0.56 4.80
N ASP A 36 18.77 0.20 5.88
CA ASP A 36 17.60 0.06 6.75
C ASP A 36 16.37 0.75 6.15
N TRP A 37 15.52 -0.05 5.49
CA TRP A 37 14.28 0.44 4.88
C TRP A 37 13.17 0.74 5.89
N LEU A 38 13.26 0.26 7.13
CA LEU A 38 12.25 0.57 8.15
C LEU A 38 12.30 2.05 8.53
N HIS A 39 13.49 2.65 8.51
CA HIS A 39 13.64 4.09 8.69
C HIS A 39 12.92 4.88 7.60
N ASP A 40 13.10 4.52 6.33
CA ASP A 40 12.44 5.17 5.20
C ASP A 40 10.91 4.97 5.25
N VAL A 41 10.45 3.78 5.63
CA VAL A 41 9.01 3.53 5.83
C VAL A 41 8.43 4.41 6.94
N ALA A 42 9.12 4.54 8.06
CA ALA A 42 8.70 5.42 9.15
C ALA A 42 8.63 6.89 8.70
N SER A 43 9.58 7.34 7.88
CA SER A 43 9.58 8.68 7.29
C SER A 43 8.39 8.90 6.34
N VAL A 44 8.06 7.90 5.51
CA VAL A 44 6.87 7.97 4.65
C VAL A 44 5.59 8.00 5.47
N MET A 45 5.46 7.17 6.50
CA MET A 45 4.29 7.17 7.40
C MET A 45 4.06 8.53 8.09
N ARG A 46 5.14 9.24 8.42
CA ARG A 46 5.09 10.58 9.04
C ARG A 46 4.89 11.73 8.05
N GLY A 47 4.89 11.46 6.73
CA GLY A 47 4.85 12.51 5.71
C GLY A 47 6.13 13.35 5.63
N GLU A 48 7.25 12.87 6.19
CA GLU A 48 8.55 13.57 6.18
C GLU A 48 9.29 13.38 4.86
N SER A 49 8.96 12.33 4.11
CA SER A 49 9.57 11.98 2.83
C SER A 49 8.96 12.76 1.66
N VAL A 50 9.82 13.33 0.83
CA VAL A 50 9.41 13.96 -0.44
C VAL A 50 9.24 12.87 -1.51
N GLU A 51 8.10 12.88 -2.21
CA GLU A 51 7.83 11.94 -3.30
C GLU A 51 8.87 12.12 -4.42
N PRO A 52 9.68 11.08 -4.75
CA PRO A 52 10.87 11.24 -5.62
C PRO A 52 10.61 11.73 -7.04
N ARG A 53 9.39 11.53 -7.55
CA ARG A 53 8.97 11.86 -8.93
C ARG A 53 8.01 13.05 -8.97
N SER A 54 7.70 13.65 -7.82
CA SER A 54 6.64 14.64 -7.63
C SER A 54 5.28 14.20 -8.19
N TRP A 55 4.97 12.91 -8.08
CA TRP A 55 3.70 12.32 -8.49
C TRP A 55 2.65 12.38 -7.39
N ARG A 56 1.38 12.19 -7.77
CA ARG A 56 0.21 12.25 -6.89
C ARG A 56 0.38 11.32 -5.67
N THR A 57 0.23 11.87 -4.47
CA THR A 57 0.02 11.12 -3.22
C THR A 57 -1.45 11.22 -2.81
N ILE A 58 -1.85 10.38 -1.86
CA ILE A 58 -3.15 10.46 -1.18
C ILE A 58 -2.86 10.32 0.31
N ASP A 59 -3.25 11.31 1.11
CA ASP A 59 -3.19 11.20 2.56
C ASP A 59 -4.54 11.67 3.12
N PRO A 60 -5.38 10.74 3.63
CA PRO A 60 -6.72 11.09 4.11
C PRO A 60 -6.69 11.91 5.40
N ASP A 61 -5.54 11.97 6.10
CA ASP A 61 -5.33 12.69 7.35
C ASP A 61 -4.50 13.98 7.14
N GLU A 62 -4.20 14.37 5.89
CA GLU A 62 -3.41 15.56 5.62
C GLU A 62 -4.11 16.83 6.13
N GLY A 63 -3.48 17.49 7.11
CA GLY A 63 -4.00 18.72 7.71
C GLY A 63 -5.02 18.51 8.82
N GLU A 64 -5.26 17.27 9.25
CA GLU A 64 -6.09 16.96 10.42
C GLU A 64 -5.34 17.28 11.74
N GLU A 65 -6.07 17.64 12.79
CA GLU A 65 -5.51 18.07 14.09
C GLU A 65 -4.67 16.96 14.74
N GLU A 66 -5.05 15.69 14.57
CA GLU A 66 -4.31 14.54 15.07
C GLU A 66 -2.86 14.48 14.57
N ARG A 67 -2.60 15.00 13.36
CA ARG A 67 -1.24 15.06 12.77
C ARG A 67 -0.36 16.15 13.36
N GLU A 68 -0.93 17.13 14.06
CA GLU A 68 -0.16 18.16 14.76
C GLU A 68 0.60 17.56 15.95
N ASP A 69 -0.05 16.65 16.69
CA ASP A 69 0.53 15.98 17.86
C ASP A 69 1.22 14.64 17.51
N ASP A 70 0.66 13.88 16.56
CA ASP A 70 1.23 12.62 16.06
C ASP A 70 1.33 12.64 14.53
N PRO A 71 2.49 13.08 13.98
CA PRO A 71 2.69 13.15 12.54
C PRO A 71 2.49 11.82 11.80
N ALA A 72 2.51 10.67 12.47
CA ALA A 72 2.30 9.37 11.84
C ALA A 72 0.85 8.89 11.84
N PHE A 73 -0.08 9.60 12.49
CA PHE A 73 -1.47 9.15 12.62
C PHE A 73 -2.08 8.79 11.25
N PRO A 74 -2.74 7.64 11.06
CA PRO A 74 -3.15 6.66 12.06
C PRO A 74 -2.13 5.51 12.24
N PHE A 75 -0.97 5.55 11.58
CA PHE A 75 0.02 4.48 11.63
C PHE A 75 0.65 4.32 13.02
N VAL A 76 1.07 3.10 13.30
CA VAL A 76 2.03 2.76 14.34
C VAL A 76 3.38 2.58 13.63
N THR A 77 4.29 3.55 13.76
CA THR A 77 5.58 3.50 13.04
C THR A 77 6.52 2.43 13.60
N PRO A 78 7.43 1.86 12.78
CA PRO A 78 8.51 1.01 13.27
C PRO A 78 9.29 1.67 14.42
N PRO A 79 9.47 0.99 15.56
CA PRO A 79 10.36 1.45 16.63
C PRO A 79 11.82 1.55 16.18
N ALA A 80 12.60 2.40 16.84
CA ALA A 80 14.03 2.57 16.52
C ALA A 80 14.94 1.51 17.16
N ASP A 81 14.45 0.81 18.19
CA ASP A 81 15.19 -0.29 18.83
C ASP A 81 15.03 -1.60 18.04
N GLU A 82 16.04 -2.47 18.16
CA GLU A 82 16.13 -3.71 17.38
C GLU A 82 15.00 -4.71 17.69
N GLU A 83 14.58 -4.80 18.95
CA GLU A 83 13.51 -5.71 19.37
C GLU A 83 12.16 -5.24 18.83
N GLY A 84 11.84 -3.95 19.02
CA GLY A 84 10.60 -3.36 18.54
C GLY A 84 10.51 -3.32 17.01
N SER A 85 11.61 -3.04 16.30
CA SER A 85 11.64 -3.10 14.84
C SER A 85 11.44 -4.53 14.31
N THR A 86 12.02 -5.54 14.96
CA THR A 86 11.79 -6.95 14.63
C THR A 86 10.34 -7.35 14.88
N GLU A 87 9.75 -6.96 16.02
CA GLU A 87 8.34 -7.22 16.32
C GLU A 87 7.43 -6.55 15.28
N TRP A 88 7.70 -5.29 14.94
CA TRP A 88 6.93 -4.57 13.93
C TRP A 88 7.02 -5.24 12.56
N GLN A 89 8.22 -5.62 12.13
CA GLN A 89 8.44 -6.32 10.87
C GLN A 89 7.76 -7.69 10.86
N SER A 90 7.64 -8.36 12.00
CA SER A 90 6.96 -9.66 12.12
C SER A 90 5.47 -9.60 11.80
N ARG A 91 4.86 -8.41 11.76
CA ARG A 91 3.46 -8.19 11.34
C ARG A 91 3.29 -8.21 9.83
N LEU A 92 4.39 -8.05 9.10
CA LEU A 92 4.43 -8.08 7.64
C LEU A 92 4.75 -9.48 7.13
N ARG A 93 4.17 -9.79 5.98
CA ARG A 93 4.43 -11.00 5.20
C ARG A 93 4.84 -10.62 3.79
N GLU A 94 5.93 -11.18 3.31
CA GLU A 94 6.33 -11.05 1.91
C GLU A 94 5.31 -11.75 0.99
N VAL A 95 5.04 -11.14 -0.16
CA VAL A 95 4.13 -11.66 -1.19
C VAL A 95 4.79 -11.63 -2.56
N PRO A 96 4.52 -12.61 -3.42
CA PRO A 96 5.06 -12.62 -4.77
C PRO A 96 4.45 -11.48 -5.60
N ARG A 97 5.26 -10.91 -6.50
CA ARG A 97 4.83 -9.87 -7.46
C ARG A 97 3.53 -10.23 -8.20
N SER A 98 3.33 -11.51 -8.51
CA SER A 98 2.13 -12.02 -9.20
C SER A 98 0.83 -11.84 -8.41
N SER A 99 0.90 -11.68 -7.09
CA SER A 99 -0.27 -11.45 -6.24
C SER A 99 -0.59 -9.96 -6.05
N VAL A 100 0.35 -9.06 -6.38
CA VAL A 100 0.24 -7.62 -6.06
C VAL A 100 -0.93 -6.94 -6.77
N VAL A 101 -1.20 -7.29 -8.04
CA VAL A 101 -2.36 -6.71 -8.78
C VAL A 101 -3.67 -6.97 -8.02
N ARG A 102 -3.88 -8.20 -7.56
CA ARG A 102 -5.11 -8.57 -6.84
C ARG A 102 -5.19 -7.93 -5.46
N LEU A 103 -4.04 -7.78 -4.78
CA LEU A 103 -3.95 -7.04 -3.52
C LEU A 103 -4.36 -5.57 -3.73
N LEU A 104 -3.78 -4.89 -4.73
CA LEU A 104 -4.11 -3.49 -5.03
C LEU A 104 -5.60 -3.26 -5.32
N VAL A 105 -6.22 -4.18 -6.07
CA VAL A 105 -7.67 -4.16 -6.34
C VAL A 105 -8.47 -4.33 -5.05
N LEU A 106 -8.11 -5.33 -4.22
CA LEU A 106 -8.73 -5.56 -2.92
C LEU A 106 -8.69 -4.30 -2.04
N LEU A 107 -7.55 -3.61 -1.99
CA LEU A 107 -7.37 -2.40 -1.18
C LEU A 107 -8.32 -1.27 -1.59
N ALA A 108 -8.85 -1.27 -2.82
CA ALA A 108 -9.82 -0.29 -3.30
C ALA A 108 -11.29 -0.68 -3.04
N THR A 109 -11.57 -1.90 -2.58
CA THR A 109 -12.94 -2.36 -2.26
C THR A 109 -13.41 -1.78 -0.93
N LEU A 110 -14.73 -1.57 -0.73
CA LEU A 110 -15.28 -0.87 0.45
C LEU A 110 -15.17 -1.63 1.79
N ASP A 111 -15.20 -2.95 1.78
CA ASP A 111 -15.15 -3.78 2.99
C ASP A 111 -13.85 -4.59 3.10
N LEU A 112 -12.84 -4.28 2.28
CA LEU A 112 -11.63 -5.11 2.15
C LEU A 112 -11.97 -6.58 1.93
N ASP A 113 -13.04 -6.80 1.17
CA ASP A 113 -13.64 -8.08 0.86
C ASP A 113 -14.22 -7.99 -0.55
N VAL A 114 -13.47 -8.52 -1.50
CA VAL A 114 -13.83 -8.59 -2.92
C VAL A 114 -15.19 -9.27 -3.13
N SER A 115 -15.53 -10.29 -2.33
CA SER A 115 -16.79 -11.02 -2.47
C SER A 115 -18.03 -10.20 -2.09
N ARG A 116 -17.82 -9.09 -1.37
CA ARG A 116 -18.87 -8.21 -0.86
C ARG A 116 -19.04 -6.94 -1.68
N ASP A 117 -18.23 -6.72 -2.72
CA ASP A 117 -18.36 -5.55 -3.60
C ASP A 117 -19.23 -5.88 -4.83
N PRO A 118 -20.50 -5.45 -4.87
CA PRO A 118 -21.41 -5.76 -5.97
C PRO A 118 -21.04 -5.07 -7.28
N ARG A 119 -20.21 -4.02 -7.24
CA ARG A 119 -19.78 -3.25 -8.42
C ARG A 119 -18.50 -3.79 -9.03
N LEU A 120 -17.81 -4.68 -8.31
CA LEU A 120 -16.52 -5.19 -8.73
C LEU A 120 -16.56 -5.85 -10.11
N PRO A 121 -17.54 -6.74 -10.46
CA PRO A 121 -17.51 -7.40 -11.76
C PRO A 121 -17.48 -6.44 -12.96
N GLU A 122 -18.15 -5.30 -12.86
CA GLU A 122 -18.20 -4.28 -13.93
C GLU A 122 -16.91 -3.45 -14.01
N ARG A 123 -16.22 -3.27 -12.89
CA ARG A 123 -15.02 -2.42 -12.77
C ARG A 123 -13.70 -3.20 -12.68
N LEU A 124 -13.75 -4.52 -12.56
CA LEU A 124 -12.60 -5.36 -12.25
C LEU A 124 -11.48 -5.19 -13.26
N ALA A 125 -11.81 -5.20 -14.56
CA ALA A 125 -10.82 -5.08 -15.62
C ALA A 125 -10.08 -3.73 -15.57
N GLU A 126 -10.81 -2.64 -15.34
CA GLU A 126 -10.28 -1.28 -15.18
C GLU A 126 -9.40 -1.18 -13.91
N MET A 127 -9.88 -1.70 -12.77
CA MET A 127 -9.12 -1.69 -11.52
C MET A 127 -7.83 -2.52 -11.64
N GLU A 128 -7.87 -3.67 -12.32
CA GLU A 128 -6.65 -4.45 -12.59
C GLU A 128 -5.69 -3.72 -13.54
N GLU A 129 -6.20 -2.92 -14.48
CA GLU A 129 -5.36 -2.08 -15.34
C GLU A 129 -4.65 -0.99 -14.54
N HIS A 130 -5.38 -0.27 -13.70
CA HIS A 130 -4.81 0.71 -12.76
C HIS A 130 -3.79 0.06 -11.82
N ALA A 131 -4.10 -1.11 -11.25
CA ALA A 131 -3.17 -1.86 -10.42
C ALA A 131 -1.89 -2.29 -11.17
N ARG A 132 -1.99 -2.61 -12.47
CA ARG A 132 -0.81 -2.90 -13.31
C ARG A 132 0.03 -1.64 -13.56
N VAL A 133 -0.59 -0.47 -13.70
CA VAL A 133 0.13 0.81 -13.79
C VAL A 133 0.91 1.07 -12.51
N ILE A 134 0.28 0.93 -11.34
CA ILE A 134 0.95 1.05 -10.03
C ILE A 134 2.13 0.07 -9.95
N LEU A 135 1.90 -1.21 -10.27
CA LEU A 135 2.95 -2.24 -10.22
C LEU A 135 4.10 -1.97 -11.21
N SER A 136 3.84 -1.31 -12.33
CA SER A 136 4.88 -0.95 -13.32
C SER A 136 5.88 0.08 -12.79
N ARG A 137 5.54 0.78 -11.69
CA ARG A 137 6.49 1.64 -10.96
C ARG A 137 7.62 0.86 -10.31
N CYS A 138 7.32 -0.36 -9.86
CA CYS A 138 8.22 -1.19 -9.08
C CYS A 138 9.14 -2.01 -10.01
N PRO A 139 10.47 -1.87 -9.95
CA PRO A 139 11.42 -2.71 -10.67
C PRO A 139 11.29 -4.22 -10.35
N ASP A 140 11.90 -5.07 -11.16
CA ASP A 140 11.78 -6.54 -11.02
C ASP A 140 12.26 -7.10 -9.67
N ARG A 141 13.25 -6.45 -9.05
CA ARG A 141 13.83 -6.86 -7.75
C ARG A 141 13.09 -6.32 -6.53
N THR A 142 11.96 -5.64 -6.74
CA THR A 142 11.16 -5.08 -5.64
C THR A 142 10.59 -6.19 -4.77
N GLN A 143 10.76 -6.04 -3.45
CA GLN A 143 10.10 -6.86 -2.45
C GLN A 143 8.75 -6.25 -2.09
N PHE A 144 7.74 -7.09 -1.90
CA PHE A 144 6.39 -6.66 -1.59
C PHE A 144 5.93 -7.29 -0.29
N PHE A 145 5.36 -6.49 0.58
CA PHE A 145 4.89 -6.89 1.90
C PHE A 145 3.43 -6.47 2.08
N THR A 146 2.70 -7.26 2.84
CA THR A 146 1.36 -6.94 3.32
C THR A 146 1.21 -7.42 4.76
N ASN A 147 0.16 -7.01 5.46
CA ASN A 147 -0.10 -7.40 6.84
C ASN A 147 -1.21 -8.47 6.98
N THR A 148 -1.58 -9.14 5.89
CA THR A 148 -2.56 -10.23 5.92
C THR A 148 -1.95 -11.55 6.36
N TRP A 149 -2.68 -12.27 7.21
CA TRP A 149 -2.36 -13.64 7.61
C TRP A 149 -3.47 -14.60 7.18
N GLY A 150 -3.06 -15.75 6.66
CA GLY A 150 -3.95 -16.73 6.02
C GLY A 150 -3.59 -16.94 4.56
N GLY A 151 -3.71 -18.19 4.11
CA GLY A 151 -3.32 -18.61 2.76
C GLY A 151 -1.83 -18.87 2.56
N GLY A 152 -1.50 -19.58 1.48
CA GLY A 152 -0.11 -19.85 1.10
C GLY A 152 0.61 -18.63 0.53
N ALA A 153 1.89 -18.78 0.19
CA ALA A 153 2.73 -17.71 -0.36
C ALA A 153 2.08 -16.99 -1.57
N ALA A 154 1.41 -17.73 -2.45
CA ALA A 154 0.65 -17.21 -3.60
C ALA A 154 -0.85 -17.07 -3.29
N PHE A 155 -1.19 -16.43 -2.15
CA PHE A 155 -2.59 -16.21 -1.79
C PHE A 155 -3.30 -15.40 -2.87
N ASP A 156 -4.54 -15.81 -3.14
CA ASP A 156 -5.43 -15.11 -4.05
C ASP A 156 -6.22 -14.06 -3.26
N PHE A 157 -5.86 -12.79 -3.40
CA PHE A 157 -6.50 -11.67 -2.70
C PHE A 157 -7.96 -11.40 -3.10
N TYR A 158 -8.51 -12.16 -4.06
CA TYR A 158 -9.96 -12.17 -4.31
C TYR A 158 -10.71 -13.14 -3.39
N GLN A 159 -9.99 -13.98 -2.65
CA GLN A 159 -10.55 -14.80 -1.59
C GLN A 159 -10.65 -14.00 -0.28
N ARG A 160 -11.54 -14.45 0.61
CA ARG A 160 -11.75 -13.82 1.92
C ARG A 160 -10.48 -13.84 2.77
N ILE A 161 -10.10 -12.68 3.30
CA ILE A 161 -9.05 -12.55 4.30
C ILE A 161 -9.61 -12.89 5.67
N SER A 162 -8.97 -13.83 6.37
CA SER A 162 -9.41 -14.29 7.69
C SER A 162 -8.90 -13.41 8.83
N SER A 163 -7.73 -12.79 8.67
CA SER A 163 -7.08 -11.99 9.71
C SER A 163 -6.01 -11.08 9.12
N CYS A 164 -5.70 -10.00 9.82
CA CYS A 164 -4.55 -9.14 9.57
C CYS A 164 -3.82 -8.81 10.87
N SER A 165 -2.61 -8.29 10.75
CA SER A 165 -1.88 -7.64 11.85
C SER A 165 -1.87 -6.13 11.59
N PRO A 166 -2.83 -5.36 12.14
CA PRO A 166 -2.93 -3.94 11.90
C PRO A 166 -1.60 -3.20 12.12
N LEU A 167 -1.28 -2.28 11.21
CA LEU A 167 -0.16 -1.34 11.35
C LEU A 167 -0.63 0.07 11.69
N SER A 168 -1.91 0.23 12.01
CA SER A 168 -2.53 1.47 12.45
C SER A 168 -3.19 1.32 13.81
N ARG A 169 -3.72 2.43 14.32
CA ARG A 169 -4.56 2.48 15.53
C ARG A 169 -5.96 1.90 15.30
N TYR A 170 -6.34 1.63 14.05
CA TYR A 170 -7.62 1.03 13.73
C TYR A 170 -7.59 -0.49 13.95
N PRO A 171 -8.74 -1.10 14.32
CA PRO A 171 -8.82 -2.55 14.54
C PRO A 171 -8.61 -3.35 13.26
N TRP A 172 -8.78 -2.70 12.11
CA TRP A 172 -8.63 -3.33 10.81
C TRP A 172 -8.02 -2.36 9.81
N ASP A 173 -6.88 -2.74 9.25
CA ASP A 173 -6.25 -2.09 8.11
C ASP A 173 -5.57 -3.14 7.25
N LEU A 174 -5.44 -2.84 5.96
CA LEU A 174 -4.70 -3.67 5.03
C LEU A 174 -3.89 -2.79 4.12
N GLY A 175 -2.72 -3.26 3.72
CA GLY A 175 -1.97 -2.52 2.72
C GLY A 175 -0.90 -3.31 2.00
N LEU A 176 -0.31 -2.60 1.05
CA LEU A 176 0.87 -2.97 0.33
C LEU A 176 1.99 -2.03 0.76
N LEU A 177 3.09 -2.61 1.20
CA LEU A 177 4.39 -1.95 1.30
C LEU A 177 5.27 -2.55 0.21
N TRP A 178 6.00 -1.73 -0.54
CA TRP A 178 7.06 -2.22 -1.42
C TRP A 178 8.39 -1.57 -1.08
N VAL A 179 9.46 -2.33 -1.27
CA VAL A 179 10.84 -1.90 -1.04
C VAL A 179 11.66 -2.29 -2.26
N SER A 180 12.30 -1.30 -2.87
CA SER A 180 13.25 -1.47 -3.97
C SER A 180 14.61 -0.88 -3.58
N ASP A 181 15.55 -0.84 -4.53
CA ASP A 181 16.85 -0.20 -4.32
C ASP A 181 16.75 1.33 -4.25
N GLU A 182 15.69 1.93 -4.84
CA GLU A 182 15.56 3.39 -4.99
C GLU A 182 14.36 3.99 -4.23
N GLU A 183 13.30 3.20 -4.02
CA GLU A 183 12.03 3.68 -3.45
C GLU A 183 11.47 2.71 -2.40
N VAL A 184 10.86 3.27 -1.36
CA VAL A 184 9.84 2.59 -0.53
C VAL A 184 8.49 3.20 -0.86
N GLY A 185 7.42 2.42 -0.82
CA GLY A 185 6.10 3.02 -0.90
C GLY A 185 5.02 2.22 -0.23
N LEU A 186 3.97 2.93 0.13
CA LEU A 186 2.83 2.44 0.87
C LEU A 186 1.55 2.76 0.12
N ILE A 187 0.70 1.75 -0.02
CA ILE A 187 -0.73 1.91 -0.32
C ILE A 187 -1.45 1.20 0.82
N TRP A 188 -2.05 1.96 1.73
CA TRP A 188 -2.61 1.44 2.96
C TRP A 188 -4.05 1.90 3.15
N SER A 189 -4.95 0.94 3.28
CA SER A 189 -6.39 1.14 3.38
C SER A 189 -6.85 0.83 4.79
N PHE A 190 -7.49 1.80 5.43
CA PHE A 190 -7.94 1.68 6.82
C PHE A 190 -9.44 1.42 6.88
N ASP A 191 -9.91 0.84 7.99
CA ASP A 191 -11.31 0.79 8.36
C ASP A 191 -11.51 1.55 9.69
N PRO A 192 -11.91 2.83 9.64
CA PRO A 192 -12.05 3.66 10.84
C PRO A 192 -13.32 3.39 11.66
N ARG A 193 -14.08 2.34 11.33
CA ARG A 193 -15.38 2.00 11.90
C ARG A 193 -15.30 1.16 13.18
#